data_AF-A0A2M7BHV3-F1
#
_entry.id   AF-A0A2M7BHV3-F1
#
_cell.length_a   1.000
_cell.length_b   1.000
_cell.length_c   1.000
_cell.angle_alpha   90.00
_cell.angle_beta   90.00
_cell.angle_gamma   90.00
#
_symmetry.space_group_name_H-M   'P 1'
#
loop_
_entity.id
_entity.type
_entity.pdbx_description
1 polymer ?
#
loop_
_entity_poly.entity_id
_entity_poly.type
_entity_poly.pdbx_seq_one_letter_code
_entity_poly.pdbx_strand_id
1 'polypeptide(L)'
;MNSFAEYIREIRKSLEKGDSTEHTHRTALEALLEACDKDIDATNEPRRIACGAPDFNITRKGVPVGHVETKDIGVNLDEMERGKGSNGEQFRRYSTLPNWILTDYLEFRWYAAGQKRLTVRVADFDGKGRIKAKPDGDKKLEQLLAAFYHEPALTVGTARELAQRMAGTTRIIRDLIIASFKHETEETERKLVQEAREPYGAAMPSRGPWLHNWLTAFQETLIPDLTETEFADMFAQTLAYGLFAARIHAPANREFSREMAAFKLPKTNPFLRKLFAEIAGVDMPDTVAWAVEDLVNLLRHADMAEILRDFGKGRGKEDPVVHFYETFLAAYDPKVRDQRGVRYTPEPVVQYIVRSVDWLLQTRFNRPQGLADDNTFILDPAVGTATFLYFVLTLIFSKFARQRGQWDSYVEKHLLNRLFGFEILMAPYAIAHLKLGMLLEETGYSFGSDQRLGIFLTNTLEESARRSDRLFAGWISEEANAAANVKAQLPIMIVLGN
;
A
#
# COMPACT_ATOMS: atom_id res chain seq x y z
N MET A 1 15.75 20.31 -38.92
CA MET A 1 15.15 21.63 -38.56
C MET A 1 15.00 21.64 -37.05
N ASN A 2 15.21 22.78 -36.39
CA ASN A 2 15.06 22.89 -34.93
C ASN A 2 13.57 22.68 -34.60
N SER A 3 13.22 21.54 -33.98
CA SER A 3 11.84 21.14 -33.64
C SER A 3 11.12 22.21 -32.84
N PHE A 4 11.85 22.97 -32.03
CA PHE A 4 11.33 24.10 -31.27
C PHE A 4 10.93 25.30 -32.15
N ALA A 5 11.71 25.62 -33.18
CA ALA A 5 11.38 26.71 -34.10
C ALA A 5 10.11 26.41 -34.91
N GLU A 6 9.92 25.13 -35.24
CA GLU A 6 8.72 24.61 -35.88
C GLU A 6 7.51 24.64 -34.94
N TYR A 7 7.69 24.23 -33.68
CA TYR A 7 6.68 24.35 -32.63
C TYR A 7 6.15 25.79 -32.48
N ILE A 8 7.03 26.77 -32.27
CA ILE A 8 6.63 28.18 -32.13
C ILE A 8 5.96 28.73 -33.39
N ARG A 9 6.37 28.26 -34.58
CA ARG A 9 5.75 28.65 -35.85
C ARG A 9 4.31 28.14 -35.94
N GLU A 10 4.06 26.88 -35.61
CA GLU A 10 2.70 26.32 -35.65
C GLU A 10 1.79 26.96 -34.59
N ILE A 11 2.31 27.22 -33.38
CA ILE A 11 1.54 27.96 -32.35
C ILE A 11 1.16 29.37 -32.87
N ARG A 12 2.08 30.14 -33.47
CA ARG A 12 1.76 31.46 -34.07
C ARG A 12 0.70 31.37 -35.15
N LYS A 13 0.86 30.41 -36.08
CA LYS A 13 -0.07 30.20 -37.20
C LYS A 13 -1.48 29.85 -36.72
N SER A 14 -1.60 29.09 -35.64
CA SER A 14 -2.89 28.75 -35.04
C SER A 14 -3.55 29.95 -34.33
N LEU A 15 -2.78 30.82 -33.68
CA LEU A 15 -3.29 32.04 -33.05
C LEU A 15 -3.74 33.11 -34.07
N GLU A 16 -3.03 33.24 -35.19
CA GLU A 16 -3.39 34.18 -36.27
C GLU A 16 -4.73 33.84 -36.95
N LYS A 17 -5.15 32.56 -36.90
CA LYS A 17 -6.42 32.10 -37.48
C LYS A 17 -7.66 32.43 -36.64
N GLY A 18 -7.49 32.81 -35.37
CA GLY A 18 -8.58 33.31 -34.52
C GLY A 18 -9.64 32.29 -34.07
N ASP A 19 -9.46 31.00 -34.37
CA ASP A 19 -10.38 29.91 -34.02
C ASP A 19 -9.72 28.89 -33.07
N SER A 20 -8.90 29.40 -32.16
CA SER A 20 -8.08 28.60 -31.24
C SER A 20 -8.89 28.14 -30.03
N THR A 21 -9.32 26.88 -30.05
CA THR A 21 -9.76 26.13 -28.86
C THR A 21 -8.58 25.37 -28.23
N GLU A 22 -8.73 24.89 -26.99
CA GLU A 22 -7.71 24.13 -26.22
C GLU A 22 -7.09 22.95 -27.00
N HIS A 23 -7.83 22.36 -27.94
CA HIS A 23 -7.38 21.24 -28.77
C HIS A 23 -6.45 21.65 -29.93
N THR A 24 -6.45 22.93 -30.32
CA THR A 24 -5.78 23.43 -31.54
C THR A 24 -4.26 23.33 -31.45
N HIS A 25 -3.71 23.45 -30.24
CA HIS A 25 -2.27 23.49 -29.99
C HIS A 25 -1.68 22.13 -29.59
N ARG A 26 -2.54 21.13 -29.33
CA ARG A 26 -2.14 19.79 -28.86
C ARG A 26 -1.24 19.07 -29.85
N THR A 27 -1.58 19.08 -31.13
CA THR A 27 -0.78 18.43 -32.19
C THR A 27 0.63 19.01 -32.28
N ALA A 28 0.79 20.32 -32.08
CA ALA A 28 2.10 20.95 -32.07
C ALA A 28 2.91 20.52 -30.84
N LEU A 29 2.26 20.40 -29.68
CA LEU A 29 2.90 19.95 -28.44
C LEU A 29 3.29 18.46 -28.50
N GLU A 30 2.43 17.60 -29.04
CA GLU A 30 2.69 16.18 -29.29
C GLU A 30 3.97 15.99 -30.13
N ALA A 31 4.03 16.67 -31.28
CA ALA A 31 5.21 16.63 -32.15
C ALA A 31 6.49 17.15 -31.46
N LEU A 32 6.38 18.12 -30.56
CA LEU A 32 7.52 18.61 -29.78
C LEU A 32 8.01 17.57 -28.77
N LEU A 33 7.07 16.94 -28.04
CA LEU A 33 7.39 15.95 -27.02
C LEU A 33 8.09 14.72 -27.62
N GLU A 34 7.59 14.23 -28.76
CA GLU A 34 8.18 13.08 -29.47
C GLU A 34 9.50 13.42 -30.19
N ALA A 35 9.68 14.68 -30.61
CA ALA A 35 10.92 15.11 -31.26
C ALA A 35 12.12 15.17 -30.31
N CYS A 36 11.89 15.32 -29.00
CA CYS A 36 12.96 15.44 -28.00
C CYS A 36 13.61 14.09 -27.66
N ASP A 37 12.89 12.97 -27.79
CA ASP A 37 13.43 11.62 -27.58
C ASP A 37 12.62 10.62 -28.43
N LYS A 38 13.34 9.88 -29.29
CA LYS A 38 12.73 8.96 -30.28
C LYS A 38 12.04 7.75 -29.67
N ASP A 39 12.32 7.47 -28.40
CA ASP A 39 11.69 6.36 -27.67
C ASP A 39 10.43 6.81 -26.91
N ILE A 40 10.05 8.10 -26.97
CA ILE A 40 8.87 8.67 -26.31
C ILE A 40 7.67 8.67 -27.25
N ASP A 41 6.54 8.17 -26.75
CA ASP A 41 5.22 8.26 -27.37
C ASP A 41 4.31 9.15 -26.50
N ALA A 42 3.67 10.16 -27.10
CA ALA A 42 2.79 11.10 -26.41
C ALA A 42 1.32 10.89 -26.83
N THR A 43 0.55 10.15 -26.02
CA THR A 43 -0.85 9.85 -26.35
C THR A 43 -1.79 10.94 -25.85
N ASN A 44 -2.46 11.64 -26.76
CA ASN A 44 -3.52 12.62 -26.48
C ASN A 44 -4.85 11.91 -26.11
N GLU A 45 -5.56 12.43 -25.10
CA GLU A 45 -6.81 11.86 -24.56
C GLU A 45 -6.71 10.37 -24.16
N PRO A 46 -5.80 10.01 -23.24
CA PRO A 46 -5.71 8.64 -22.72
C PRO A 46 -6.99 8.23 -21.98
N ARG A 47 -7.23 6.92 -21.83
CA ARG A 47 -8.30 6.40 -20.97
C ARG A 47 -8.23 7.07 -19.58
N ARG A 48 -9.37 7.52 -19.04
CA ARG A 48 -9.47 8.18 -17.73
C ARG A 48 -8.69 7.40 -16.65
N ILE A 49 -7.81 8.10 -15.94
CA ILE A 49 -7.10 7.60 -14.76
C ILE A 49 -7.82 8.04 -13.48
N ALA A 50 -7.51 7.42 -12.35
CA ALA A 50 -8.24 7.63 -11.08
C ALA A 50 -8.27 9.09 -10.58
N CYS A 51 -7.29 9.93 -10.96
CA CYS A 51 -7.23 11.35 -10.59
C CYS A 51 -7.82 12.31 -11.65
N GLY A 52 -8.26 11.82 -12.82
CA GLY A 52 -8.77 12.65 -13.92
C GLY A 52 -8.36 12.12 -15.29
N ALA A 53 -8.40 12.96 -16.32
CA ALA A 53 -7.82 12.65 -17.61
C ALA A 53 -6.85 13.78 -17.94
N PRO A 54 -5.54 13.62 -17.62
CA PRO A 54 -4.53 14.50 -18.15
C PRO A 54 -4.60 14.50 -19.67
N ASP A 55 -4.33 15.64 -20.29
CA ASP A 55 -4.45 15.78 -21.74
C ASP A 55 -3.50 14.84 -22.50
N PHE A 56 -2.30 14.59 -21.95
CA PHE A 56 -1.34 13.65 -22.51
C PHE A 56 -0.84 12.63 -21.47
N ASN A 57 -0.71 11.38 -21.92
CA ASN A 57 0.08 10.35 -21.26
C ASN A 57 1.39 10.14 -22.03
N ILE A 58 2.52 10.23 -21.34
CA ILE A 58 3.85 10.09 -21.91
C ILE A 58 4.39 8.72 -21.54
N THR A 59 4.74 7.92 -22.55
CA THR A 59 5.33 6.60 -22.35
C THR A 59 6.66 6.49 -23.09
N ARG A 60 7.57 5.64 -22.60
CA ARG A 60 8.81 5.27 -23.27
C ARG A 60 8.78 3.78 -23.54
N LYS A 61 8.69 3.35 -24.80
CA LYS A 61 8.58 1.91 -25.17
C LYS A 61 7.49 1.17 -24.36
N GLY A 62 6.36 1.83 -24.10
CA GLY A 62 5.26 1.29 -23.30
C GLY A 62 5.38 1.43 -21.78
N VAL A 63 6.50 1.94 -21.25
CA VAL A 63 6.66 2.24 -19.82
C VAL A 63 6.18 3.67 -19.53
N PRO A 64 5.26 3.90 -18.58
CA PRO A 64 4.81 5.24 -18.23
C PRO A 64 5.95 6.12 -17.71
N VAL A 65 6.10 7.32 -18.29
CA VAL A 65 7.11 8.32 -17.90
C VAL A 65 6.48 9.44 -17.05
N GLY A 66 5.31 9.92 -17.45
CA GLY A 66 4.61 11.00 -16.77
C GLY A 66 3.42 11.52 -17.57
N HIS A 67 2.81 12.60 -17.10
CA HIS A 67 1.63 13.18 -17.73
C HIS A 67 1.84 14.66 -18.07
N VAL A 68 1.12 15.17 -19.05
CA VAL A 68 1.10 16.61 -19.36
C VAL A 68 -0.34 17.10 -19.33
N GLU A 69 -0.58 18.14 -18.56
CA GLU A 69 -1.84 18.87 -18.50
C GLU A 69 -1.67 20.22 -19.21
N THR A 70 -2.58 20.53 -20.12
CA THR A 70 -2.55 21.75 -20.92
C THR A 70 -3.61 22.75 -20.47
N LYS A 71 -3.39 24.02 -20.78
CA LYS A 71 -4.34 25.13 -20.61
C LYS A 71 -4.26 26.06 -21.81
N ASP A 72 -5.26 26.91 -21.95
CA ASP A 72 -5.27 27.94 -22.98
C ASP A 72 -4.09 28.91 -22.83
N ILE A 73 -3.55 29.33 -23.97
CA ILE A 73 -2.44 30.28 -24.04
C ILE A 73 -2.81 31.58 -23.31
N GLY A 74 -1.95 32.00 -22.38
CA GLY A 74 -2.14 33.25 -21.64
C GLY A 74 -2.93 33.12 -20.33
N VAL A 75 -3.39 31.91 -19.98
CA VAL A 75 -3.94 31.62 -18.65
C VAL A 75 -2.87 31.77 -17.57
N ASN A 76 -3.22 32.39 -16.45
CA ASN A 76 -2.31 32.55 -15.32
C ASN A 76 -2.19 31.24 -14.51
N LEU A 77 -1.09 30.50 -14.74
CA LEU A 77 -0.81 29.24 -14.03
C LEU A 77 -0.62 29.42 -12.51
N ASP A 78 -0.26 30.61 -12.01
CA ASP A 78 -0.13 30.86 -10.56
C ASP A 78 -1.48 30.83 -9.84
N GLU A 79 -2.57 31.25 -10.50
CA GLU A 79 -3.90 31.20 -9.90
C GLU A 79 -4.40 29.77 -9.75
N MET A 80 -3.98 28.87 -10.66
CA MET A 80 -4.25 27.44 -10.55
C MET A 80 -3.52 26.81 -9.37
N GLU A 81 -2.22 27.11 -9.19
CA GLU A 81 -1.45 26.66 -8.03
C GLU A 81 -2.05 27.15 -6.70
N ARG A 82 -2.66 28.34 -6.69
CA ARG A 82 -3.31 28.93 -5.49
C ARG A 82 -4.69 28.35 -5.16
N GLY A 83 -5.26 27.50 -6.04
CA GLY A 83 -6.34 26.58 -5.66
C GLY A 83 -7.78 27.12 -5.63
N LYS A 84 -8.11 28.21 -6.33
CA LYS A 84 -9.49 28.75 -6.40
C LYS A 84 -10.24 28.26 -7.66
N GLY A 85 -11.50 27.86 -7.50
CA GLY A 85 -12.39 27.41 -8.60
C GLY A 85 -12.11 25.99 -9.12
N SER A 86 -12.79 25.60 -10.21
CA SER A 86 -12.68 24.29 -10.87
C SER A 86 -11.24 23.95 -11.29
N ASN A 87 -10.48 24.96 -11.69
CA ASN A 87 -9.07 24.86 -12.07
C ASN A 87 -8.16 24.52 -10.88
N GLY A 88 -8.46 25.04 -9.69
CA GLY A 88 -7.74 24.69 -8.46
C GLY A 88 -8.02 23.27 -7.94
N GLU A 89 -9.21 22.73 -8.24
CA GLU A 89 -9.55 21.33 -7.97
C GLU A 89 -8.85 20.37 -8.95
N GLN A 90 -8.71 20.75 -10.23
CA GLN A 90 -7.87 20.02 -11.19
C GLN A 90 -6.42 19.98 -10.72
N PHE A 91 -5.83 21.12 -10.33
CA PHE A 91 -4.45 21.17 -9.84
C PHE A 91 -4.24 20.27 -8.61
N ARG A 92 -5.15 20.32 -7.62
CA ARG A 92 -5.08 19.43 -6.45
C ARG A 92 -5.14 17.95 -6.82
N ARG A 93 -5.94 17.58 -7.80
CA ARG A 93 -6.01 16.18 -8.29
C ARG A 93 -4.69 15.75 -8.93
N TYR A 94 -4.14 16.56 -9.83
CA TYR A 94 -2.90 16.22 -10.54
C TYR A 94 -1.64 16.39 -9.71
N SER A 95 -1.68 17.17 -8.63
CA SER A 95 -0.56 17.25 -7.67
C SER A 95 -0.22 15.90 -7.00
N THR A 96 -1.11 14.91 -7.10
CA THR A 96 -0.86 13.53 -6.64
C THR A 96 -0.08 12.69 -7.65
N LEU A 97 0.04 13.14 -8.91
CA LEU A 97 0.79 12.44 -9.95
C LEU A 97 2.30 12.45 -9.63
N PRO A 98 2.99 11.31 -9.86
CA PRO A 98 4.41 11.16 -9.52
C PRO A 98 5.33 12.07 -10.34
N ASN A 99 5.01 12.26 -11.62
CA ASN A 99 5.80 13.03 -12.56
C ASN A 99 4.84 13.66 -13.58
N TRP A 100 4.73 14.99 -13.61
CA TRP A 100 3.82 15.67 -14.53
C TRP A 100 4.24 17.10 -14.87
N ILE A 101 3.78 17.60 -16.01
CA ILE A 101 3.98 18.96 -16.48
C ILE A 101 2.64 19.69 -16.58
N LEU A 102 2.60 20.93 -16.10
CA LEU A 102 1.52 21.89 -16.37
C LEU A 102 2.02 22.91 -17.40
N THR A 103 1.25 23.14 -18.46
CA THR A 103 1.65 24.13 -19.47
C THR A 103 0.47 24.89 -20.09
N ASP A 104 0.71 26.16 -20.43
CA ASP A 104 -0.15 26.97 -21.29
C ASP A 104 0.42 27.07 -22.72
N TYR A 105 1.24 26.09 -23.13
CA TYR A 105 2.03 26.04 -24.37
C TYR A 105 3.20 27.05 -24.46
N LEU A 106 3.29 28.05 -23.57
CA LEU A 106 4.38 29.03 -23.57
C LEU A 106 5.21 29.01 -22.29
N GLU A 107 4.63 28.55 -21.19
CA GLU A 107 5.27 28.25 -19.92
C GLU A 107 5.06 26.79 -19.55
N PHE A 108 6.13 26.13 -19.12
CA PHE A 108 6.16 24.73 -18.71
C PHE A 108 6.61 24.66 -17.26
N ARG A 109 5.77 24.08 -16.41
CA ARG A 109 6.07 23.83 -14.99
C ARG A 109 6.13 22.33 -14.77
N TRP A 110 7.31 21.85 -14.39
CA TRP A 110 7.51 20.44 -14.10
C TRP A 110 7.40 20.18 -12.60
N TYR A 111 6.60 19.19 -12.25
CA TYR A 111 6.43 18.67 -10.90
C TYR A 111 6.83 17.19 -10.85
N ALA A 112 7.63 16.83 -9.85
CA ALA A 112 7.97 15.45 -9.55
C ALA A 112 7.89 15.22 -8.04
N ALA A 113 7.38 14.07 -7.62
CA ALA A 113 7.15 13.73 -6.21
C ALA A 113 6.36 14.81 -5.43
N GLY A 114 5.36 15.43 -6.06
CA GLY A 114 4.54 16.49 -5.47
C GLY A 114 5.27 17.83 -5.27
N GLN A 115 6.52 17.97 -5.74
CA GLN A 115 7.30 19.20 -5.66
C GLN A 115 7.49 19.84 -7.04
N LYS A 116 7.38 21.16 -7.13
CA LYS A 116 7.75 21.92 -8.34
C LYS A 116 9.28 21.91 -8.49
N ARG A 117 9.78 21.32 -9.59
CA ARG A 117 11.21 21.17 -9.87
C ARG A 117 11.74 22.32 -10.71
N LEU A 118 11.22 22.48 -11.92
CA LEU A 118 11.67 23.48 -12.88
C LEU A 118 10.47 24.24 -13.46
N THR A 119 10.72 25.48 -13.87
CA THR A 119 9.76 26.30 -14.59
C THR A 119 10.48 27.02 -15.72
N VAL A 120 9.97 26.87 -16.93
CA VAL A 120 10.56 27.45 -18.14
C VAL A 120 9.48 28.17 -18.91
N ARG A 121 9.70 29.46 -19.18
CA ARG A 121 8.88 30.24 -20.11
C ARG A 121 9.65 30.42 -21.41
N VAL A 122 9.11 29.87 -22.49
CA VAL A 122 9.75 29.86 -23.81
C VAL A 122 9.38 31.06 -24.67
N ALA A 123 8.24 31.70 -24.39
CA ALA A 123 7.84 32.94 -25.04
C ALA A 123 6.87 33.76 -24.18
N ASP A 124 6.76 35.06 -24.48
CA ASP A 124 5.74 35.95 -23.91
C ASP A 124 4.57 36.13 -24.89
N PHE A 125 3.36 36.21 -24.34
CA PHE A 125 2.14 36.53 -25.06
C PHE A 125 1.70 37.96 -24.73
N ASP A 126 1.39 38.76 -25.74
CA ASP A 126 1.01 40.18 -25.56
C ASP A 126 -0.49 40.42 -25.31
N GLY A 127 -1.29 39.35 -25.24
CA GLY A 127 -2.74 39.42 -25.07
C GLY A 127 -3.51 39.77 -26.35
N LYS A 128 -2.82 40.02 -27.47
CA LYS A 128 -3.41 40.43 -28.77
C LYS A 128 -3.04 39.49 -29.92
N GLY A 129 -2.62 38.26 -29.60
CA GLY A 129 -2.28 37.23 -30.59
C GLY A 129 -0.81 37.17 -30.98
N ARG A 130 0.08 38.03 -30.45
CA ARG A 130 1.51 38.00 -30.81
C ARG A 130 2.34 37.33 -29.73
N ILE A 131 3.23 36.44 -30.17
CA ILE A 131 4.17 35.71 -29.33
C ILE A 131 5.60 36.19 -29.59
N LYS A 132 6.31 36.59 -28.53
CA LYS A 132 7.73 36.94 -28.56
C LYS A 132 8.56 35.86 -27.86
N ALA A 133 9.35 35.10 -28.61
CA ALA A 133 10.23 34.08 -28.06
C ALA A 133 11.26 34.68 -27.09
N LYS A 134 11.52 33.97 -25.98
CA LYS A 134 12.57 34.34 -25.01
C LYS A 134 13.95 33.88 -25.51
N PRO A 135 15.03 34.63 -25.22
CA PRO A 135 16.39 34.15 -25.43
C PRO A 135 16.65 32.85 -24.64
N ASP A 136 17.24 31.84 -25.29
CA ASP A 136 17.54 30.50 -24.76
C ASP A 136 16.32 29.72 -24.22
N GLY A 137 15.10 30.11 -24.59
CA GLY A 137 13.88 29.39 -24.19
C GLY A 137 13.85 27.95 -24.69
N ASP A 138 14.38 27.72 -25.89
CA ASP A 138 14.53 26.42 -26.54
C ASP A 138 15.44 25.48 -25.72
N LYS A 139 16.66 25.91 -25.41
CA LYS A 139 17.62 25.12 -24.63
C LYS A 139 17.13 24.80 -23.23
N LYS A 140 16.44 25.76 -22.58
CA LYS A 140 15.89 25.55 -21.24
C LYS A 140 14.73 24.56 -21.26
N LEU A 141 13.87 24.60 -22.29
CA LEU A 141 12.80 23.63 -22.43
C LEU A 141 13.35 22.25 -22.72
N GLU A 142 14.37 22.14 -23.58
CA GLU A 142 15.05 20.88 -23.87
C GLU A 142 15.65 20.27 -22.59
N GLN A 143 16.28 21.08 -21.73
CA GLN A 143 16.77 20.64 -20.42
C GLN A 143 15.64 20.17 -19.49
N LEU A 144 14.52 20.89 -19.44
CA LEU A 144 13.36 20.50 -18.63
C LEU A 144 12.76 19.19 -19.12
N LEU A 145 12.56 19.03 -20.42
CA LEU A 145 12.00 17.80 -21.02
C LEU A 145 12.97 16.63 -20.85
N ALA A 146 14.27 16.84 -21.09
CA ALA A 146 15.27 15.82 -20.84
C ALA A 146 15.26 15.37 -19.36
N ALA A 147 15.18 16.31 -18.41
CA ALA A 147 15.07 15.99 -16.99
C ALA A 147 13.74 15.28 -16.68
N PHE A 148 12.61 15.70 -17.26
CA PHE A 148 11.31 15.05 -17.10
C PHE A 148 11.31 13.60 -17.62
N TYR A 149 11.97 13.31 -18.75
CA TYR A 149 12.06 11.97 -19.33
C TYR A 149 13.09 11.06 -18.64
N HIS A 150 14.11 11.65 -18.01
CA HIS A 150 15.14 10.93 -17.26
C HIS A 150 14.88 10.91 -15.75
N GLU A 151 13.88 11.66 -15.29
CA GLU A 151 13.33 11.48 -13.95
C GLU A 151 12.92 10.02 -13.87
N PRO A 152 13.43 9.26 -12.88
CA PRO A 152 12.98 7.91 -12.69
C PRO A 152 11.48 8.00 -12.49
N ALA A 153 10.71 7.54 -13.47
CA ALA A 153 9.29 7.38 -13.33
C ALA A 153 9.13 6.49 -12.12
N LEU A 154 8.67 7.10 -11.03
CA LEU A 154 8.51 6.49 -9.73
C LEU A 154 9.87 6.11 -9.10
N THR A 155 10.52 7.00 -8.34
CA THR A 155 11.18 6.49 -7.12
C THR A 155 10.55 7.20 -5.96
N VAL A 156 9.70 6.48 -5.23
CA VAL A 156 9.31 6.94 -3.91
C VAL A 156 10.54 6.75 -3.03
N GLY A 157 11.21 7.87 -2.71
CA GLY A 157 12.47 7.84 -1.96
C GLY A 157 12.28 7.84 -0.44
N THR A 158 11.09 8.18 0.06
CA THR A 158 10.86 8.29 1.51
C THR A 158 9.75 7.36 2.00
N ALA A 159 9.93 6.83 3.21
CA ALA A 159 8.94 6.00 3.88
C ALA A 159 7.58 6.73 4.02
N ARG A 160 7.63 8.04 4.31
CA ARG A 160 6.44 8.89 4.44
C ARG A 160 5.67 9.01 3.13
N GLU A 161 6.36 9.30 2.04
CA GLU A 161 5.73 9.44 0.73
C GLU A 161 5.12 8.11 0.28
N LEU A 162 5.80 6.98 0.53
CA LEU A 162 5.29 5.66 0.20
C LEU A 162 4.01 5.36 0.98
N ALA A 163 4.02 5.59 2.29
CA ALA A 163 2.84 5.40 3.14
C ALA A 163 1.63 6.22 2.65
N GLN A 164 1.84 7.49 2.27
CA GLN A 164 0.78 8.36 1.77
C GLN A 164 0.22 7.91 0.42
N ARG A 165 1.08 7.52 -0.52
CA ARG A 165 0.66 7.02 -1.83
C ARG A 165 -0.06 5.68 -1.72
N MET A 166 0.48 4.75 -0.92
CA MET A 166 -0.17 3.48 -0.62
C MET A 166 -1.55 3.69 -0.01
N ALA A 167 -1.69 4.62 0.95
CA ALA A 167 -2.98 4.95 1.54
C ALA A 167 -3.99 5.46 0.50
N GLY A 168 -3.54 6.27 -0.46
CA GLY A 168 -4.34 6.72 -1.59
C GLY A 168 -4.89 5.56 -2.43
N THR A 169 -4.01 4.68 -2.90
CA THR A 169 -4.40 3.51 -3.70
C THR A 169 -5.26 2.54 -2.90
N THR A 170 -4.99 2.37 -1.60
CA THR A 170 -5.78 1.50 -0.73
C THR A 170 -7.22 1.97 -0.58
N ARG A 171 -7.46 3.29 -0.49
CA ARG A 171 -8.83 3.83 -0.47
C ARG A 171 -9.58 3.53 -1.76
N ILE A 172 -8.89 3.64 -2.91
CA ILE A 172 -9.47 3.31 -4.21
C ILE A 172 -9.90 1.84 -4.21
N ILE A 173 -9.02 0.93 -3.78
CA ILE A 173 -9.34 -0.51 -3.67
C ILE A 173 -10.57 -0.73 -2.77
N ARG A 174 -10.61 -0.11 -1.59
CA ARG A 174 -11.76 -0.18 -0.67
C ARG A 174 -13.05 0.27 -1.37
N ASP A 175 -13.03 1.44 -1.99
CA ASP A 175 -14.22 2.06 -2.59
C ASP A 175 -14.74 1.22 -3.78
N LEU A 176 -13.83 0.58 -4.54
CA LEU A 176 -14.17 -0.37 -5.61
C LEU A 176 -14.81 -1.65 -5.06
N ILE A 177 -14.33 -2.17 -3.94
CA ILE A 177 -14.92 -3.35 -3.28
C ILE A 177 -16.34 -3.00 -2.78
N ILE A 178 -16.52 -1.84 -2.13
CA ILE A 178 -17.84 -1.36 -1.68
C ILE A 178 -18.79 -1.20 -2.89
N ALA A 179 -18.31 -0.64 -4.00
CA ALA A 179 -19.10 -0.50 -5.21
C ALA A 179 -19.46 -1.87 -5.81
N SER A 180 -18.56 -2.85 -5.72
CA SER A 180 -18.80 -4.22 -6.20
C SER A 180 -19.92 -4.91 -5.40
N PHE A 181 -19.91 -4.79 -4.06
CA PHE A 181 -21.01 -5.29 -3.23
C PHE A 181 -22.37 -4.69 -3.64
N LYS A 182 -22.44 -3.37 -3.82
CA LYS A 182 -23.69 -2.69 -4.22
C LYS A 182 -24.19 -3.16 -5.58
N HIS A 183 -23.30 -3.25 -6.57
CA HIS A 183 -23.66 -3.66 -7.92
C HIS A 183 -24.14 -5.12 -7.95
N GLU A 184 -23.48 -6.01 -7.21
CA GLU A 184 -23.87 -7.41 -7.09
C GLU A 184 -25.24 -7.57 -6.44
N THR A 185 -25.54 -6.79 -5.39
CA THR A 185 -26.85 -6.78 -4.73
C THR A 185 -27.94 -6.30 -5.69
N GLU A 186 -27.73 -5.18 -6.40
CA GLU A 186 -28.68 -4.68 -7.39
C GLU A 186 -28.89 -5.65 -8.55
N GLU A 187 -27.85 -6.33 -9.04
CA GLU A 187 -27.96 -7.32 -10.11
C GLU A 187 -28.70 -8.58 -9.64
N THR A 188 -28.46 -9.02 -8.41
CA THR A 188 -29.16 -10.14 -7.78
C THR A 188 -30.65 -9.82 -7.57
N GLU A 189 -30.96 -8.63 -7.07
CA GLU A 189 -32.35 -8.15 -6.93
C GLU A 189 -33.06 -8.06 -8.29
N ARG A 190 -32.38 -7.55 -9.33
CA ARG A 190 -32.92 -7.52 -10.70
C ARG A 190 -33.19 -8.92 -11.24
N LYS A 191 -32.28 -9.87 -11.03
CA LYS A 191 -32.46 -11.28 -11.44
C LYS A 191 -33.62 -11.93 -10.69
N LEU A 192 -33.75 -11.74 -9.38
CA LEU A 192 -34.88 -12.25 -8.58
C LEU A 192 -36.23 -11.67 -9.02
N VAL A 193 -36.29 -10.37 -9.35
CA VAL A 193 -37.51 -9.72 -9.88
C VAL A 193 -37.86 -10.24 -11.27
N GLN A 194 -36.87 -10.61 -12.08
CA GLN A 194 -37.04 -11.14 -13.43
C GLN A 194 -37.40 -12.63 -13.43
N GLU A 195 -36.85 -13.42 -12.51
CA GLU A 195 -37.13 -14.85 -12.31
C GLU A 195 -38.48 -15.09 -11.60
N ALA A 196 -38.93 -14.17 -10.74
CA ALA A 196 -40.28 -14.22 -10.14
C ALA A 196 -41.44 -14.09 -11.16
N ARG A 197 -41.13 -13.86 -12.45
CA ARG A 197 -42.08 -13.80 -13.56
C ARG A 197 -42.16 -15.08 -14.39
N GLU A 198 -41.33 -16.09 -14.14
CA GLU A 198 -41.39 -17.37 -14.86
C GLU A 198 -41.88 -18.53 -13.97
N PRO A 199 -42.83 -19.37 -14.43
CA PRO A 199 -43.31 -20.49 -13.66
C PRO A 199 -42.38 -21.71 -13.83
N TYR A 200 -41.82 -22.15 -12.70
CA TYR A 200 -41.16 -23.44 -12.46
C TYR A 200 -39.79 -23.68 -13.14
N GLY A 201 -38.74 -23.78 -12.31
CA GLY A 201 -37.54 -24.56 -12.63
C GLY A 201 -36.19 -23.85 -12.65
N ALA A 202 -36.02 -22.70 -11.98
CA ALA A 202 -34.70 -22.09 -11.88
C ALA A 202 -33.79 -22.91 -10.94
N ALA A 203 -32.64 -23.34 -11.47
CA ALA A 203 -31.59 -24.00 -10.72
C ALA A 203 -31.15 -23.13 -9.52
N MET A 204 -30.70 -23.77 -8.42
CA MET A 204 -30.09 -23.05 -7.29
C MET A 204 -29.08 -22.01 -7.81
N PRO A 205 -29.04 -20.80 -7.25
CA PRO A 205 -28.08 -19.80 -7.68
C PRO A 205 -26.68 -20.40 -7.54
N SER A 206 -25.92 -20.34 -8.64
CA SER A 206 -24.50 -20.68 -8.65
C SER A 206 -23.79 -19.87 -7.56
N ARG A 207 -22.81 -20.50 -6.89
CA ARG A 207 -21.95 -19.95 -5.83
C ARG A 207 -21.91 -18.42 -5.84
N GLY A 208 -22.22 -17.79 -4.71
CA GLY A 208 -22.24 -16.33 -4.59
C GLY A 208 -20.95 -15.68 -5.11
N PRO A 209 -20.97 -14.39 -5.47
CA PRO A 209 -19.81 -13.68 -5.99
C PRO A 209 -18.59 -13.82 -5.07
N TRP A 210 -17.39 -13.76 -5.64
CA TRP A 210 -16.13 -14.02 -4.93
C TRP A 210 -16.04 -13.22 -3.60
N LEU A 211 -16.29 -11.92 -3.61
CA LEU A 211 -16.25 -11.06 -2.41
C LEU A 211 -17.25 -11.45 -1.32
N HIS A 212 -18.47 -11.85 -1.69
CA HIS A 212 -19.50 -12.30 -0.74
C HIS A 212 -19.09 -13.60 -0.06
N ASN A 213 -18.52 -14.55 -0.81
CA ASN A 213 -18.02 -15.80 -0.24
C ASN A 213 -16.95 -15.53 0.83
N TRP A 214 -16.06 -14.58 0.56
CA TRP A 214 -15.06 -14.13 1.52
C TRP A 214 -15.68 -13.49 2.75
N LEU A 215 -16.58 -12.52 2.56
CA LEU A 215 -17.26 -11.84 3.67
C LEU A 215 -17.96 -12.86 4.58
N THR A 216 -18.73 -13.78 4.00
CA THR A 216 -19.44 -14.81 4.79
C THR A 216 -18.48 -15.74 5.51
N ALA A 217 -17.36 -16.13 4.89
CA ALA A 217 -16.36 -16.96 5.55
C ALA A 217 -15.77 -16.26 6.79
N PHE A 218 -15.47 -14.97 6.70
CA PHE A 218 -15.00 -14.17 7.83
C PHE A 218 -16.08 -14.03 8.92
N GLN A 219 -17.34 -13.79 8.54
CA GLN A 219 -18.47 -13.72 9.48
C GLN A 219 -18.71 -15.04 10.23
N GLU A 220 -18.65 -16.17 9.51
CA GLU A 220 -18.89 -17.49 10.10
C GLU A 220 -17.80 -17.90 11.10
N THR A 221 -16.55 -17.45 10.90
CA THR A 221 -15.38 -18.03 11.59
C THR A 221 -14.59 -17.07 12.49
N LEU A 222 -14.55 -15.78 12.18
CA LEU A 222 -13.66 -14.81 12.84
C LEU A 222 -14.39 -13.60 13.43
N ILE A 223 -15.28 -12.96 12.66
CA ILE A 223 -15.91 -11.69 13.05
C ILE A 223 -17.40 -11.70 12.63
N PRO A 224 -18.31 -12.25 13.47
CA PRO A 224 -19.72 -12.45 13.12
C PRO A 224 -20.47 -11.20 12.65
N ASP A 225 -20.17 -10.04 13.24
CA ASP A 225 -20.87 -8.78 12.96
C ASP A 225 -20.18 -7.92 11.90
N LEU A 226 -19.27 -8.50 11.10
CA LEU A 226 -18.50 -7.77 10.08
C LEU A 226 -19.41 -7.25 8.97
N THR A 227 -19.52 -5.93 8.82
CA THR A 227 -20.28 -5.31 7.73
C THR A 227 -19.50 -5.31 6.41
N GLU A 228 -20.18 -5.12 5.28
CA GLU A 228 -19.53 -5.00 3.95
C GLU A 228 -18.49 -3.87 3.91
N THR A 229 -18.78 -2.74 4.55
CA THR A 229 -17.86 -1.59 4.58
C THR A 229 -16.63 -1.89 5.42
N GLU A 230 -16.81 -2.53 6.58
CA GLU A 230 -15.69 -2.96 7.43
C GLU A 230 -14.87 -4.06 6.76
N PHE A 231 -15.51 -4.99 6.05
CA PHE A 231 -14.82 -6.01 5.26
C PHE A 231 -14.01 -5.38 4.13
N ALA A 232 -14.59 -4.47 3.34
CA ALA A 232 -13.88 -3.80 2.25
C ALA A 232 -12.65 -3.04 2.78
N ASP A 233 -12.80 -2.38 3.93
CA ASP A 233 -11.73 -1.66 4.59
C ASP A 233 -10.61 -2.59 5.09
N MET A 234 -10.98 -3.66 5.80
CA MET A 234 -10.07 -4.69 6.29
C MET A 234 -9.32 -5.36 5.14
N PHE A 235 -10.03 -5.72 4.07
CA PHE A 235 -9.51 -6.39 2.90
C PHE A 235 -8.49 -5.50 2.17
N ALA A 236 -8.86 -4.25 1.88
CA ALA A 236 -7.99 -3.31 1.17
C ALA A 236 -6.70 -3.04 1.95
N GLN A 237 -6.80 -2.77 3.27
CA GLN A 237 -5.63 -2.54 4.11
C GLN A 237 -4.71 -3.77 4.16
N THR A 238 -5.28 -4.97 4.29
CA THR A 238 -4.48 -6.20 4.34
C THR A 238 -3.77 -6.47 3.02
N LEU A 239 -4.44 -6.21 1.90
CA LEU A 239 -3.85 -6.31 0.58
C LEU A 239 -2.66 -5.36 0.44
N ALA A 240 -2.81 -4.11 0.88
CA ALA A 240 -1.73 -3.14 0.82
C ALA A 240 -0.53 -3.52 1.69
N TYR A 241 -0.77 -3.94 2.93
CA TYR A 241 0.30 -4.33 3.84
C TYR A 241 0.97 -5.64 3.49
N GLY A 242 0.23 -6.64 3.00
CA GLY A 242 0.85 -7.87 2.56
C GLY A 242 1.65 -7.69 1.27
N LEU A 243 1.22 -6.84 0.33
CA LEU A 243 2.05 -6.47 -0.84
C LEU A 243 3.33 -5.76 -0.40
N PHE A 244 3.22 -4.82 0.54
CA PHE A 244 4.38 -4.12 1.09
C PHE A 244 5.35 -5.06 1.82
N ALA A 245 4.84 -5.92 2.70
CA ALA A 245 5.63 -6.96 3.37
C ALA A 245 6.33 -7.87 2.35
N ALA A 246 5.60 -8.32 1.32
CA ALA A 246 6.18 -9.13 0.26
C ALA A 246 7.27 -8.38 -0.52
N ARG A 247 7.10 -7.07 -0.75
CA ARG A 247 8.10 -6.21 -1.42
C ARG A 247 9.36 -6.05 -0.60
N ILE A 248 9.26 -5.98 0.73
CA ILE A 248 10.41 -5.93 1.65
C ILE A 248 11.27 -7.19 1.52
N HIS A 249 10.64 -8.37 1.45
CA HIS A 249 11.33 -9.64 1.29
C HIS A 249 11.65 -10.02 -0.17
N ALA A 250 11.25 -9.19 -1.14
CA ALA A 250 11.54 -9.41 -2.56
C ALA A 250 12.99 -8.99 -2.90
N PRO A 251 13.72 -9.77 -3.71
CA PRO A 251 15.09 -9.44 -4.08
C PRO A 251 15.11 -8.21 -4.99
N ALA A 252 16.04 -7.29 -4.74
CA ALA A 252 16.13 -6.01 -5.46
C ALA A 252 16.41 -6.15 -6.97
N ASN A 253 16.85 -7.32 -7.44
CA ASN A 253 17.23 -7.58 -8.83
C ASN A 253 16.12 -8.23 -9.67
N ARG A 254 14.92 -8.43 -9.14
CA ARG A 254 13.78 -8.95 -9.90
C ARG A 254 12.61 -7.97 -9.86
N GLU A 255 11.85 -7.93 -10.94
CA GLU A 255 10.61 -7.16 -10.98
C GLU A 255 9.61 -7.72 -9.98
N PHE A 256 9.09 -6.82 -9.14
CA PHE A 256 8.05 -7.15 -8.18
C PHE A 256 6.71 -7.21 -8.92
N SER A 257 5.99 -8.32 -8.74
CA SER A 257 4.66 -8.55 -9.32
C SER A 257 3.69 -9.09 -8.27
N ARG A 258 2.40 -9.08 -8.59
CA ARG A 258 1.35 -9.66 -7.75
C ARG A 258 1.58 -11.14 -7.47
N GLU A 259 1.97 -11.90 -8.49
CA GLU A 259 2.28 -13.33 -8.41
C GLU A 259 3.49 -13.57 -7.51
N MET A 260 4.54 -12.74 -7.65
CA MET A 260 5.71 -12.83 -6.78
C MET A 260 5.34 -12.59 -5.32
N ALA A 261 4.40 -11.69 -5.03
CA ALA A 261 4.06 -11.31 -3.66
C ALA A 261 3.62 -12.52 -2.81
N ALA A 262 2.80 -13.42 -3.37
CA ALA A 262 2.33 -14.63 -2.68
C ALA A 262 3.50 -15.55 -2.26
N PHE A 263 4.58 -15.61 -3.05
CA PHE A 263 5.76 -16.42 -2.73
C PHE A 263 6.74 -15.73 -1.77
N LYS A 264 6.74 -14.39 -1.75
CA LYS A 264 7.69 -13.58 -0.96
C LYS A 264 7.24 -13.26 0.46
N LEU A 265 5.95 -13.42 0.76
CA LEU A 265 5.49 -13.38 2.15
C LEU A 265 6.22 -14.43 3.01
N PRO A 266 6.68 -14.09 4.23
CA PRO A 266 7.36 -15.02 5.11
C PRO A 266 6.53 -16.29 5.37
N LYS A 267 7.20 -17.44 5.38
CA LYS A 267 6.56 -18.73 5.69
C LYS A 267 6.03 -18.78 7.13
N THR A 268 6.47 -17.86 7.97
CA THR A 268 5.99 -17.68 9.33
C THR A 268 4.54 -17.24 9.45
N ASN A 269 3.96 -16.73 8.36
CA ASN A 269 2.57 -16.32 8.29
C ASN A 269 1.82 -17.15 7.23
N PRO A 270 1.44 -18.41 7.54
CA PRO A 270 0.75 -19.28 6.60
C PRO A 270 -0.63 -18.73 6.20
N PHE A 271 -1.34 -18.06 7.11
CA PHE A 271 -2.64 -17.45 6.85
C PHE A 271 -2.53 -16.36 5.77
N LEU A 272 -1.63 -15.39 5.94
CA LEU A 272 -1.43 -14.30 4.98
C LEU A 272 -0.94 -14.81 3.62
N ARG A 273 -0.11 -15.85 3.60
CA ARG A 273 0.32 -16.51 2.34
C ARG A 273 -0.84 -17.14 1.59
N LYS A 274 -1.73 -17.87 2.29
CA LYS A 274 -2.92 -18.48 1.68
C LYS A 274 -3.90 -17.41 1.21
N LEU A 275 -4.15 -16.38 2.03
CA LEU A 275 -4.94 -15.20 1.66
C LEU A 275 -4.40 -14.58 0.36
N PHE A 276 -3.10 -14.31 0.27
CA PHE A 276 -2.49 -13.71 -0.91
C PHE A 276 -2.42 -14.63 -2.12
N ALA A 277 -2.34 -15.96 -1.94
CA ALA A 277 -2.42 -16.89 -3.05
C ALA A 277 -3.79 -16.84 -3.74
N GLU A 278 -4.86 -16.75 -2.95
CA GLU A 278 -6.23 -16.61 -3.47
C GLU A 278 -6.45 -15.21 -4.09
N ILE A 279 -5.94 -14.14 -3.47
CA ILE A 279 -6.07 -12.77 -3.97
C ILE A 279 -5.21 -12.52 -5.22
N ALA A 280 -4.02 -13.13 -5.31
CA ALA A 280 -3.17 -13.07 -6.50
C ALA A 280 -3.63 -14.00 -7.62
N GLY A 281 -4.67 -14.81 -7.37
CA GLY A 281 -5.25 -15.73 -8.33
C GLY A 281 -6.01 -15.04 -9.47
N VAL A 282 -6.38 -15.84 -10.47
CA VAL A 282 -7.10 -15.39 -11.67
C VAL A 282 -8.56 -14.99 -11.39
N ASP A 283 -9.09 -15.32 -10.22
CA ASP A 283 -10.50 -15.11 -9.85
C ASP A 283 -10.77 -13.70 -9.28
N MET A 284 -9.73 -12.86 -9.12
CA MET A 284 -9.92 -11.48 -8.70
C MET A 284 -10.74 -10.69 -9.73
N PRO A 285 -11.82 -9.99 -9.32
CA PRO A 285 -12.60 -9.18 -10.25
C PRO A 285 -11.77 -8.09 -10.94
N ASP A 286 -11.95 -7.96 -12.27
CA ASP A 286 -11.29 -6.93 -13.09
C ASP A 286 -11.53 -5.51 -12.55
N THR A 287 -12.68 -5.29 -11.89
CA THR A 287 -13.05 -4.02 -11.25
C THR A 287 -12.06 -3.58 -10.18
N VAL A 288 -11.42 -4.53 -9.48
CA VAL A 288 -10.45 -4.28 -8.41
C VAL A 288 -9.02 -4.49 -8.91
N ALA A 289 -8.80 -5.43 -9.84
CA ALA A 289 -7.48 -5.86 -10.29
C ALA A 289 -6.55 -4.72 -10.74
N TRP A 290 -7.07 -3.74 -11.49
CA TRP A 290 -6.26 -2.60 -11.97
C TRP A 290 -5.70 -1.75 -10.82
N ALA A 291 -6.49 -1.52 -9.77
CA ALA A 291 -6.06 -0.71 -8.62
C ALA A 291 -5.03 -1.45 -7.77
N VAL A 292 -5.11 -2.78 -7.75
CA VAL A 292 -4.06 -3.62 -7.15
C VAL A 292 -2.78 -3.55 -7.98
N GLU A 293 -2.87 -3.58 -9.30
CA GLU A 293 -1.70 -3.43 -10.17
C GLU A 293 -1.05 -2.05 -10.02
N ASP A 294 -1.82 -0.98 -9.85
CA ASP A 294 -1.28 0.35 -9.50
C ASP A 294 -0.49 0.33 -8.19
N LEU A 295 -0.96 -0.41 -7.18
CA LEU A 295 -0.25 -0.58 -5.92
C LEU A 295 1.03 -1.41 -6.06
N VAL A 296 1.00 -2.47 -6.88
CA VAL A 296 2.19 -3.26 -7.23
C VAL A 296 3.20 -2.40 -7.98
N ASN A 297 2.75 -1.59 -8.94
CA ASN A 297 3.58 -0.65 -9.68
C ASN A 297 4.23 0.38 -8.75
N LEU A 298 3.47 0.95 -7.80
CA LEU A 298 4.01 1.85 -6.79
C LEU A 298 5.15 1.19 -5.98
N LEU A 299 4.94 -0.05 -5.52
CA LEU A 299 5.92 -0.80 -4.74
C LEU A 299 7.13 -1.28 -5.57
N ARG A 300 6.91 -1.63 -6.83
CA ARG A 300 7.96 -2.06 -7.77
C ARG A 300 9.02 -0.99 -7.91
N HIS A 301 8.58 0.26 -7.99
CA HIS A 301 9.45 1.39 -8.27
C HIS A 301 9.85 2.20 -7.01
N ALA A 302 9.38 1.82 -5.82
CA ALA A 302 9.86 2.43 -4.58
C ALA A 302 11.34 2.12 -4.33
N ASP A 303 12.14 3.11 -3.88
CA ASP A 303 13.51 2.87 -3.44
C ASP A 303 13.48 2.21 -2.06
N MET A 304 13.28 0.88 -2.07
CA MET A 304 13.23 0.11 -0.84
C MET A 304 14.55 0.18 -0.06
N ALA A 305 15.69 0.41 -0.71
CA ALA A 305 16.96 0.53 0.01
C ALA A 305 17.03 1.83 0.80
N GLU A 306 16.49 2.93 0.27
CA GLU A 306 16.33 4.19 1.01
C GLU A 306 15.24 4.10 2.09
N ILE A 307 14.07 3.56 1.76
CA ILE A 307 12.95 3.41 2.69
C ILE A 307 13.31 2.50 3.87
N LEU A 308 13.97 1.37 3.63
CA LEU A 308 14.41 0.46 4.69
C LEU A 308 15.60 1.01 5.48
N ARG A 309 16.36 1.97 4.95
CA ARG A 309 17.44 2.64 5.69
C ARG A 309 16.91 3.41 6.88
N ASP A 310 15.72 4.00 6.74
CA ASP A 310 14.98 4.64 7.83
C ASP A 310 14.45 3.59 8.82
N PHE A 311 14.21 2.35 8.36
CA PHE A 311 13.82 1.24 9.25
C PHE A 311 14.97 0.65 10.08
N GLY A 312 16.20 0.66 9.57
CA GLY A 312 17.36 0.08 10.25
C GLY A 312 18.19 1.05 11.12
N LYS A 313 17.88 2.36 11.13
CA LYS A 313 18.63 3.37 11.88
C LYS A 313 17.77 3.99 12.97
N GLY A 314 17.55 3.24 14.05
CA GLY A 314 17.01 3.76 15.32
C GLY A 314 17.90 4.84 15.93
N ARG A 315 17.84 6.07 15.41
CA ARG A 315 18.38 7.29 16.04
C ARG A 315 17.26 8.25 16.48
N GLY A 316 16.05 7.74 16.70
CA GLY A 316 14.93 8.47 17.27
C GLY A 316 13.85 7.51 17.76
N LYS A 317 13.57 7.57 19.07
CA LYS A 317 12.44 7.13 19.94
C LYS A 317 11.26 6.24 19.46
N GLU A 318 11.09 5.87 18.19
CA GLU A 318 9.92 5.12 17.70
C GLU A 318 10.30 4.05 16.68
N ASP A 319 9.65 2.88 16.76
CA ASP A 319 9.73 1.78 15.80
C ASP A 319 9.36 2.24 14.37
N PRO A 320 10.26 2.10 13.38
CA PRO A 320 10.00 2.63 12.05
C PRO A 320 8.90 1.91 11.24
N VAL A 321 8.69 0.61 11.46
CA VAL A 321 7.60 -0.15 10.82
C VAL A 321 6.26 0.35 11.36
N VAL A 322 6.20 0.63 12.66
CA VAL A 322 5.03 1.22 13.29
C VAL A 322 4.82 2.65 12.80
N HIS A 323 5.86 3.47 12.75
CA HIS A 323 5.76 4.85 12.28
C HIS A 323 5.27 4.94 10.83
N PHE A 324 5.71 4.00 9.98
CA PHE A 324 5.18 3.83 8.63
C PHE A 324 3.67 3.52 8.65
N TYR A 325 3.24 2.59 9.50
CA TYR A 325 1.82 2.26 9.65
C TYR A 325 0.99 3.45 10.13
N GLU A 326 1.50 4.23 11.09
CA GLU A 326 0.83 5.43 11.57
C GLU A 326 0.67 6.48 10.48
N THR A 327 1.75 6.71 9.72
CA THR A 327 1.73 7.64 8.59
C THR A 327 0.70 7.20 7.55
N PHE A 328 0.66 5.90 7.26
CA PHE A 328 -0.32 5.33 6.35
C PHE A 328 -1.74 5.49 6.90
N LEU A 329 -2.02 5.12 8.15
CA LEU A 329 -3.37 5.21 8.75
C LEU A 329 -3.87 6.65 8.78
N ALA A 330 -2.99 7.59 9.18
CA ALA A 330 -3.31 9.00 9.19
C ALA A 330 -3.61 9.52 7.78
N ALA A 331 -2.89 9.03 6.77
CA ALA A 331 -3.17 9.36 5.39
C ALA A 331 -4.44 8.67 4.89
N TYR A 332 -4.71 7.43 5.30
CA TYR A 332 -5.77 6.52 4.82
C TYR A 332 -7.15 6.93 5.32
N ASP A 333 -7.34 6.96 6.64
CA ASP A 333 -8.55 7.44 7.29
C ASP A 333 -8.24 7.91 8.73
N PRO A 334 -8.22 9.23 8.98
CA PRO A 334 -7.96 9.78 10.30
C PRO A 334 -8.95 9.34 11.38
N LYS A 335 -10.21 9.03 11.00
CA LYS A 335 -11.25 8.60 11.95
C LYS A 335 -11.07 7.14 12.34
N VAL A 336 -10.66 6.29 11.39
CA VAL A 336 -10.35 4.87 11.67
C VAL A 336 -9.24 4.75 12.70
N ARG A 337 -8.23 5.63 12.66
CA ARG A 337 -7.16 5.68 13.66
C ARG A 337 -7.70 5.86 15.08
N ASP A 338 -8.62 6.81 15.26
CA ASP A 338 -9.17 7.14 16.58
C ASP A 338 -10.25 6.13 17.03
N GLN A 339 -11.05 5.60 16.09
CA GLN A 339 -12.14 4.66 16.35
C GLN A 339 -11.68 3.22 16.61
N ARG A 340 -10.66 2.74 15.88
CA ARG A 340 -10.11 1.38 16.08
C ARG A 340 -9.13 1.29 17.25
N GLY A 341 -8.95 2.38 18.00
CA GLY A 341 -8.16 2.37 19.23
C GLY A 341 -6.70 1.99 19.04
N VAL A 342 -6.14 2.13 17.82
CA VAL A 342 -4.73 1.87 17.51
C VAL A 342 -3.88 2.96 18.17
N ARG A 343 -3.72 2.85 19.49
CA ARG A 343 -2.90 3.73 20.31
C ARG A 343 -1.61 2.99 20.61
N TYR A 344 -0.51 3.56 20.14
CA TYR A 344 0.79 2.96 20.39
C TYR A 344 1.14 3.05 21.87
N THR A 345 1.44 1.90 22.48
CA THR A 345 1.91 1.86 23.87
C THR A 345 3.33 2.41 23.91
N PRO A 346 3.63 3.46 24.70
CA PRO A 346 4.96 4.05 24.75
C PRO A 346 6.02 3.00 25.11
N GLU A 347 7.08 2.90 24.32
CA GLU A 347 8.13 1.89 24.50
C GLU A 347 8.72 1.85 25.92
N PRO A 348 8.94 2.98 26.63
CA PRO A 348 9.43 2.93 28.01
C PRO A 348 8.50 2.18 28.97
N VAL A 349 7.18 2.27 28.76
CA VAL A 349 6.17 1.56 29.55
C VAL A 349 6.25 0.07 29.26
N VAL A 350 6.27 -0.30 27.98
CA VAL A 350 6.37 -1.70 27.54
C VAL A 350 7.64 -2.34 28.08
N GLN A 351 8.79 -1.69 27.91
CA GLN A 351 10.08 -2.17 28.41
C GLN A 351 10.09 -2.32 29.94
N TYR A 352 9.46 -1.39 30.67
CA TYR A 352 9.34 -1.48 32.13
C TYR A 352 8.55 -2.73 32.53
N ILE A 353 7.40 -2.98 31.92
CA ILE A 353 6.57 -4.15 32.19
C ILE A 353 7.33 -5.44 31.87
N VAL A 354 7.90 -5.55 30.66
CA VAL A 354 8.64 -6.75 30.22
C VAL A 354 9.81 -7.07 31.15
N ARG A 355 10.62 -6.07 31.54
CA ARG A 355 11.73 -6.25 32.50
C ARG A 355 11.23 -6.64 33.90
N SER A 356 10.11 -6.08 34.33
CA SER A 356 9.52 -6.40 35.64
C SER A 356 9.03 -7.85 35.69
N VAL A 357 8.38 -8.32 34.63
CA VAL A 357 7.95 -9.72 34.49
C VAL A 357 9.17 -10.65 34.51
N ASP A 358 10.22 -10.35 33.74
CA ASP A 358 11.45 -11.14 33.72
C ASP A 358 12.11 -11.25 35.11
N TRP A 359 12.15 -10.13 35.84
CA TRP A 359 12.67 -10.09 37.20
C TRP A 359 11.81 -10.87 38.21
N LEU A 360 10.47 -10.76 38.12
CA LEU A 360 9.57 -11.53 38.96
C LEU A 360 9.72 -13.03 38.72
N LEU A 361 9.83 -13.45 37.46
CA LEU A 361 10.07 -14.84 37.10
C LEU A 361 11.32 -15.42 37.80
N GLN A 362 12.41 -14.64 37.78
CA GLN A 362 13.68 -15.01 38.41
C GLN A 362 13.61 -15.04 39.95
N THR A 363 12.90 -14.09 40.56
CA THR A 363 12.98 -13.87 42.01
C THR A 363 11.83 -14.48 42.80
N ARG A 364 10.69 -14.77 42.15
CA ARG A 364 9.44 -15.19 42.81
C ARG A 364 8.85 -16.49 42.26
N PHE A 365 9.17 -16.86 41.01
CA PHE A 365 8.57 -18.02 40.35
C PHE A 365 9.55 -19.15 40.03
N ASN A 366 10.75 -19.12 40.64
CA ASN A 366 11.78 -20.16 40.46
C ASN A 366 12.15 -20.41 38.99
N ARG A 367 12.17 -19.35 38.17
CA ARG A 367 12.61 -19.37 36.76
C ARG A 367 13.90 -18.57 36.62
N PRO A 368 15.08 -19.13 36.91
CA PRO A 368 16.34 -18.38 36.93
C PRO A 368 16.72 -17.79 35.56
N GLN A 369 16.21 -18.35 34.46
CA GLN A 369 16.39 -17.79 33.12
C GLN A 369 15.33 -16.72 32.75
N GLY A 370 14.34 -16.48 33.61
CA GLY A 370 13.24 -15.55 33.40
C GLY A 370 12.42 -15.90 32.15
N LEU A 371 12.16 -14.92 31.29
CA LEU A 371 11.45 -15.08 30.02
C LEU A 371 12.18 -15.99 29.01
N ALA A 372 13.47 -16.30 29.22
CA ALA A 372 14.22 -17.24 28.39
C ALA A 372 14.04 -18.71 28.82
N ASP A 373 13.35 -18.98 29.92
CA ASP A 373 13.07 -20.34 30.37
C ASP A 373 12.11 -21.07 29.41
N ASP A 374 12.47 -22.29 29.00
CA ASP A 374 11.76 -23.07 27.98
C ASP A 374 10.29 -23.38 28.33
N ASN A 375 9.96 -23.39 29.62
CA ASN A 375 8.62 -23.72 30.11
C ASN A 375 7.82 -22.46 30.50
N THR A 376 8.28 -21.27 30.10
CA THR A 376 7.54 -20.02 30.31
C THR A 376 6.76 -19.68 29.04
N PHE A 377 5.47 -20.02 29.06
CA PHE A 377 4.51 -19.74 27.99
C PHE A 377 3.95 -18.33 28.16
N ILE A 378 4.02 -17.54 27.09
CA ILE A 378 3.71 -16.11 27.08
C ILE A 378 2.62 -15.86 26.05
N LEU A 379 1.59 -15.12 26.45
CA LEU A 379 0.50 -14.69 25.58
C LEU A 379 0.33 -13.17 25.66
N ASP A 380 0.25 -12.53 24.51
CA ASP A 380 -0.34 -11.21 24.35
C ASP A 380 -1.76 -11.31 23.79
N PRO A 381 -2.81 -11.06 24.60
CA PRO A 381 -4.20 -11.24 24.19
C PRO A 381 -4.71 -10.16 23.22
N ALA A 382 -3.96 -9.08 23.03
CA ALA A 382 -4.32 -7.96 22.15
C ALA A 382 -3.03 -7.39 21.54
N VAL A 383 -2.39 -8.21 20.70
CA VAL A 383 -0.98 -8.02 20.33
C VAL A 383 -0.74 -6.74 19.51
N GLY A 384 -1.75 -6.22 18.81
CA GLY A 384 -1.62 -5.02 18.01
C GLY A 384 -0.52 -5.18 16.96
N THR A 385 0.41 -4.24 16.92
CA THR A 385 1.62 -4.30 16.09
C THR A 385 2.78 -5.05 16.75
N ALA A 386 2.52 -5.88 17.77
CA ALA A 386 3.47 -6.72 18.51
C ALA A 386 4.56 -5.99 19.30
N THR A 387 4.30 -4.80 19.82
CA THR A 387 5.28 -4.05 20.62
C THR A 387 5.74 -4.81 21.87
N PHE A 388 4.83 -5.43 22.61
CA PHE A 388 5.18 -6.24 23.78
C PHE A 388 6.03 -7.45 23.42
N LEU A 389 5.58 -8.26 22.45
CA LEU A 389 6.32 -9.45 22.02
C LEU A 389 7.69 -9.10 21.41
N TYR A 390 7.82 -7.96 20.72
CA TYR A 390 9.09 -7.44 20.23
C TYR A 390 10.09 -7.21 21.36
N PHE A 391 9.67 -6.56 22.46
CA PHE A 391 10.54 -6.33 23.61
C PHE A 391 10.81 -7.60 24.41
N VAL A 392 9.87 -8.56 24.47
CA VAL A 392 10.11 -9.90 25.02
C VAL A 392 11.23 -10.60 24.25
N LEU A 393 11.12 -10.66 22.92
CA LEU A 393 12.13 -11.27 22.04
C LEU A 393 13.48 -10.59 22.19
N THR A 394 13.51 -9.25 22.20
CA THR A 394 14.73 -8.45 22.37
C THR A 394 15.41 -8.74 23.71
N LEU A 395 14.64 -8.81 24.80
CA LEU A 395 15.18 -9.12 26.12
C LEU A 395 15.72 -10.55 26.18
N ILE A 396 15.01 -11.53 25.62
CA ILE A 396 15.49 -12.91 25.53
C ILE A 396 16.79 -12.96 24.73
N PHE A 397 16.82 -12.38 23.53
CA PHE A 397 18.03 -12.33 22.67
C PHE A 397 19.24 -11.71 23.38
N SER A 398 19.03 -10.66 24.20
CA SER A 398 20.12 -10.03 24.95
C SER A 398 20.86 -11.00 25.89
N LYS A 399 20.17 -12.04 26.38
CA LYS A 399 20.77 -13.10 27.22
C LYS A 399 21.67 -14.05 26.41
N PHE A 400 21.48 -14.13 25.10
CA PHE A 400 22.29 -14.90 24.17
C PHE A 400 23.49 -14.11 23.60
N ALA A 401 23.76 -12.89 24.08
CA ALA A 401 24.85 -12.05 23.55
C ALA A 401 26.23 -12.75 23.53
N ARG A 402 26.51 -13.63 24.50
CA ARG A 402 27.76 -14.43 24.58
C ARG A 402 27.66 -15.82 23.94
N GLN A 403 26.47 -16.23 23.47
CA GLN A 403 26.16 -17.55 22.95
C GLN A 403 25.35 -17.45 21.65
N ARG A 404 25.68 -16.49 20.78
CA ARG A 404 24.92 -16.23 19.53
C ARG A 404 24.77 -17.46 18.63
N GLY A 405 25.75 -18.37 18.63
CA GLY A 405 25.66 -19.62 17.86
C GLY A 405 24.54 -20.57 18.30
N GLN A 406 23.97 -20.38 19.50
CA GLN A 406 22.84 -21.18 20.00
C GLN A 406 21.48 -20.52 19.73
N TRP A 407 21.46 -19.25 19.31
CA TRP A 407 20.23 -18.48 19.13
C TRP A 407 19.28 -19.15 18.13
N ASP A 408 19.81 -19.54 16.97
CA ASP A 408 19.02 -20.09 15.87
C ASP A 408 18.27 -21.36 16.29
N SER A 409 18.98 -22.34 16.86
CA SER A 409 18.37 -23.57 17.39
C SER A 409 17.45 -23.31 18.59
N TYR A 410 17.70 -22.27 19.38
CA TYR A 410 16.85 -21.93 20.52
C TYR A 410 15.50 -21.36 20.06
N VAL A 411 15.54 -20.46 19.06
CA VAL A 411 14.33 -19.90 18.46
C VAL A 411 13.45 -21.01 17.91
N GLU A 412 14.07 -21.89 17.12
CA GLU A 412 13.43 -23.01 16.44
C GLU A 412 12.73 -23.98 17.43
N LYS A 413 13.47 -24.43 18.44
CA LYS A 413 13.01 -25.53 19.31
C LYS A 413 12.17 -25.05 20.49
N HIS A 414 12.41 -23.83 20.97
CA HIS A 414 11.85 -23.37 22.24
C HIS A 414 11.00 -22.10 22.07
N LEU A 415 11.54 -21.04 21.46
CA LEU A 415 10.91 -19.72 21.50
C LEU A 415 9.58 -19.67 20.74
N LEU A 416 9.56 -20.14 19.49
CA LEU A 416 8.36 -20.06 18.63
C LEU A 416 7.19 -20.91 19.17
N ASN A 417 7.48 -21.94 19.96
CA ASN A 417 6.49 -22.87 20.51
C ASN A 417 5.83 -22.39 21.81
N ARG A 418 6.24 -21.23 22.35
CA ARG A 418 5.78 -20.73 23.65
C ARG A 418 5.47 -19.22 23.68
N LEU A 419 5.62 -18.53 22.55
CA LEU A 419 5.36 -17.10 22.42
C LEU A 419 4.16 -16.86 21.51
N PHE A 420 3.07 -16.37 22.08
CA PHE A 420 1.78 -16.25 21.40
C PHE A 420 1.24 -14.83 21.44
N GLY A 421 0.48 -14.47 20.41
CA GLY A 421 -0.24 -13.21 20.31
C GLY A 421 -1.56 -13.36 19.58
N PHE A 422 -2.60 -12.67 20.05
CA PHE A 422 -3.92 -12.65 19.40
C PHE A 422 -4.24 -11.24 18.94
N GLU A 423 -4.69 -11.11 17.70
CA GLU A 423 -5.14 -9.86 17.11
C GLU A 423 -6.47 -10.07 16.40
N ILE A 424 -7.40 -9.12 16.52
CA ILE A 424 -8.69 -9.16 15.83
C ILE A 424 -8.65 -8.42 14.48
N LEU A 425 -7.78 -7.42 14.35
CA LEU A 425 -7.62 -6.61 13.15
C LEU A 425 -6.53 -7.15 12.22
N MET A 426 -6.90 -7.42 10.98
CA MET A 426 -5.99 -8.06 10.01
C MET A 426 -4.77 -7.20 9.61
N ALA A 427 -4.88 -5.87 9.62
CA ALA A 427 -3.76 -4.98 9.31
C ALA A 427 -2.69 -4.95 10.43
N PRO A 428 -3.03 -4.68 11.71
CA PRO A 428 -2.09 -4.87 12.83
C PRO A 428 -1.51 -6.28 12.90
N TYR A 429 -2.32 -7.32 12.61
CA TYR A 429 -1.84 -8.70 12.51
C TYR A 429 -0.72 -8.87 11.46
N ALA A 430 -0.91 -8.36 10.25
CA ALA A 430 0.11 -8.42 9.20
C ALA A 430 1.40 -7.68 9.61
N ILE A 431 1.25 -6.55 10.29
CA ILE A 431 2.37 -5.73 10.78
C ILE A 431 3.11 -6.42 11.92
N ALA A 432 2.40 -7.05 12.86
CA ALA A 432 3.00 -7.86 13.92
C ALA A 432 3.90 -8.95 13.34
N HIS A 433 3.40 -9.68 12.34
CA HIS A 433 4.19 -10.70 11.63
C HIS A 433 5.40 -10.11 10.91
N LEU A 434 5.25 -8.99 10.20
CA LEU A 434 6.36 -8.32 9.52
C LEU A 434 7.44 -7.87 10.52
N LYS A 435 7.04 -7.16 11.58
CA LYS A 435 7.93 -6.61 12.61
C LYS A 435 8.70 -7.72 13.33
N LEU A 436 8.00 -8.77 13.79
CA LEU A 436 8.65 -9.89 14.47
C LEU A 436 9.51 -10.72 13.50
N GLY A 437 9.08 -10.85 12.24
CA GLY A 437 9.86 -11.48 11.18
C GLY A 437 11.20 -10.78 10.95
N MET A 438 11.16 -9.46 10.76
CA MET A 438 12.37 -8.63 10.60
C MET A 438 13.29 -8.72 11.82
N LEU A 439 12.74 -8.63 13.04
CA LEU A 439 13.53 -8.78 14.27
C LEU A 439 14.26 -10.14 14.32
N LEU A 440 13.57 -11.22 13.97
CA LEU A 440 14.19 -12.55 13.94
C LEU A 440 15.31 -12.63 12.89
N GLU A 441 15.12 -12.10 11.69
CA GLU A 441 16.19 -12.02 10.67
C GLU A 441 17.39 -11.18 11.17
N GLU A 442 17.14 -10.02 11.78
CA GLU A 442 18.19 -9.15 12.34
C GLU A 442 19.00 -9.81 13.46
N THR A 443 18.34 -10.67 14.26
CA THR A 443 19.00 -11.45 15.32
C THR A 443 19.78 -12.66 14.78
N GLY A 444 19.71 -12.91 13.46
CA GLY A 444 20.41 -13.99 12.78
C GLY A 444 19.65 -15.31 12.72
N TYR A 445 18.34 -15.31 13.02
CA TYR A 445 17.49 -16.48 12.86
C TYR A 445 17.24 -16.75 11.38
N SER A 446 17.46 -17.99 10.95
CA SER A 446 17.13 -18.45 9.61
C SER A 446 15.84 -19.25 9.65
N PHE A 447 14.78 -18.73 9.05
CA PHE A 447 13.51 -19.46 8.99
C PHE A 447 13.68 -20.80 8.24
N GLY A 448 13.48 -21.90 8.96
CA GLY A 448 13.24 -23.23 8.37
C GLY A 448 11.97 -23.24 7.51
N SER A 449 11.70 -24.34 6.81
CA SER A 449 10.70 -24.31 5.73
C SER A 449 9.26 -24.08 6.18
N ASP A 450 8.81 -24.49 7.37
CA ASP A 450 7.37 -24.47 7.69
C ASP A 450 7.04 -23.98 9.11
N GLN A 451 7.99 -23.29 9.75
CA GLN A 451 7.77 -22.78 11.11
C GLN A 451 6.98 -21.48 11.11
N ARG A 452 5.94 -21.40 11.96
CA ARG A 452 5.09 -20.22 12.11
C ARG A 452 5.43 -19.39 13.33
N LEU A 453 5.19 -18.08 13.24
CA LEU A 453 5.06 -17.23 14.41
C LEU A 453 3.73 -17.57 15.11
N GLY A 454 3.72 -17.59 16.45
CA GLY A 454 2.55 -17.85 17.28
C GLY A 454 1.53 -16.69 17.33
N ILE A 455 1.43 -15.91 16.27
CA ILE A 455 0.48 -14.80 16.16
C ILE A 455 -0.74 -15.28 15.37
N PHE A 456 -1.94 -15.07 15.92
CA PHE A 456 -3.19 -15.55 15.36
C PHE A 456 -4.22 -14.43 15.17
N LEU A 457 -4.93 -14.49 14.04
CA LEU A 457 -6.10 -13.65 13.80
C LEU A 457 -7.31 -14.25 14.51
N THR A 458 -7.74 -13.67 15.63
CA THR A 458 -8.85 -14.19 16.45
C THR A 458 -9.39 -13.10 17.38
N ASN A 459 -10.66 -13.23 17.77
CA ASN A 459 -11.19 -12.52 18.92
C ASN A 459 -10.80 -13.27 20.20
N THR A 460 -9.99 -12.65 21.06
CA THR A 460 -9.52 -13.30 22.31
C THR A 460 -10.66 -13.69 23.26
N LEU A 461 -11.75 -12.92 23.28
CA LEU A 461 -12.90 -13.15 24.18
C LEU A 461 -13.85 -14.25 23.70
N GLU A 462 -13.74 -14.69 22.44
CA GLU A 462 -14.56 -15.77 21.91
C GLU A 462 -13.97 -17.14 22.25
N GLU A 463 -14.80 -17.99 22.89
CA GLU A 463 -14.44 -19.33 23.37
C GLU A 463 -14.45 -20.41 22.29
N SER A 464 -15.20 -20.24 21.19
CA SER A 464 -15.45 -21.32 20.22
C SER A 464 -15.00 -20.97 18.81
N ALA A 465 -14.13 -21.81 18.25
CA ALA A 465 -13.91 -21.84 16.81
C ALA A 465 -15.16 -22.45 16.17
N ARG A 466 -15.90 -21.62 15.42
CA ARG A 466 -16.99 -22.10 14.57
C ARG A 466 -16.39 -22.81 13.37
N ARG A 467 -16.82 -24.05 13.12
CA ARG A 467 -16.40 -24.80 11.93
C ARG A 467 -17.18 -24.26 10.74
N SER A 468 -16.51 -23.64 9.75
CA SER A 468 -17.17 -23.40 8.47
C SER A 468 -17.10 -24.67 7.65
N ASP A 469 -18.24 -25.13 7.14
CA ASP A 469 -18.34 -26.30 6.24
C ASP A 469 -17.87 -25.96 4.80
N ARG A 470 -17.35 -24.75 4.57
CA ARG A 470 -16.92 -24.27 3.25
C ARG A 470 -15.49 -24.71 2.92
N LEU A 471 -15.36 -25.54 1.89
CA LEU A 471 -14.08 -26.08 1.41
C LEU A 471 -13.07 -25.00 0.96
N PHE A 472 -13.50 -23.83 0.44
CA PHE A 472 -12.59 -22.79 -0.07
C PHE A 472 -11.97 -21.90 1.03
N ALA A 473 -12.50 -21.93 2.25
CA ALA A 473 -12.06 -21.10 3.37
C ALA A 473 -11.52 -21.91 4.55
N GLY A 474 -11.16 -23.18 4.32
CA GLY A 474 -10.70 -24.10 5.37
C GLY A 474 -9.51 -23.56 6.18
N TRP A 475 -8.64 -22.77 5.55
CA TRP A 475 -7.49 -22.16 6.22
C TRP A 475 -7.83 -20.98 7.15
N ILE A 476 -8.98 -20.33 6.97
CA ILE A 476 -9.52 -19.36 7.94
C ILE A 476 -9.97 -20.10 9.19
N SER A 477 -10.63 -21.25 9.02
CA SER A 477 -11.00 -22.13 10.12
C SER A 477 -9.76 -22.73 10.81
N GLU A 478 -8.72 -23.10 10.07
CA GLU A 478 -7.44 -23.55 10.66
C GLU A 478 -6.81 -22.49 11.58
N GLU A 479 -6.83 -21.21 11.17
CA GLU A 479 -6.29 -20.12 11.99
C GLU A 479 -7.10 -19.94 13.28
N ALA A 480 -8.43 -19.93 13.19
CA ALA A 480 -9.30 -19.85 14.36
C ALA A 480 -9.13 -21.06 15.30
N ASN A 481 -9.04 -22.28 14.75
CA ASN A 481 -8.82 -23.50 15.53
C ASN A 481 -7.46 -23.52 16.22
N ALA A 482 -6.40 -23.05 15.55
CA ALA A 482 -5.07 -22.98 16.14
C ALA A 482 -5.05 -21.99 17.32
N ALA A 483 -5.71 -20.85 17.18
CA ALA A 483 -5.91 -19.91 18.30
C ALA A 483 -6.71 -20.53 19.45
N ALA A 484 -7.81 -21.24 19.16
CA ALA A 484 -8.61 -21.93 20.17
C ALA A 484 -7.81 -22.99 20.94
N ASN A 485 -6.92 -23.72 20.26
CA ASN A 485 -6.02 -24.66 20.91
C ASN A 485 -5.05 -23.96 21.89
N VAL A 486 -4.49 -22.80 21.51
CA VAL A 486 -3.66 -22.00 22.43
C VAL A 486 -4.45 -21.57 23.66
N LYS A 487 -5.69 -21.09 23.48
CA LYS A 487 -6.57 -20.66 24.58
C LYS A 487 -6.92 -21.81 25.54
N ALA A 488 -7.18 -23.00 25.02
CA ALA A 488 -7.77 -24.09 25.80
C ALA A 488 -6.74 -25.09 26.36
N GLN A 489 -5.63 -25.32 25.66
CA GLN A 489 -4.75 -26.47 25.93
C GLN A 489 -3.35 -26.08 26.43
N LEU A 490 -2.85 -24.88 26.10
CA LEU A 490 -1.49 -24.51 26.45
C LEU A 490 -1.41 -23.91 27.86
N PRO A 491 -0.37 -24.25 28.65
CA PRO A 491 -0.22 -23.79 30.02
C PRO A 491 0.34 -22.37 30.07
N ILE A 492 -0.42 -21.39 29.59
CA ILE A 492 -0.02 -19.99 29.57
C ILE A 492 0.31 -19.52 31.00
N MET A 493 1.57 -19.14 31.21
CA MET A 493 2.07 -18.69 32.52
C MET A 493 2.06 -17.17 32.63
N ILE A 494 2.35 -16.48 31.53
CA ILE A 494 2.46 -15.03 31.46
C ILE A 494 1.45 -14.50 30.46
N VAL A 495 0.63 -13.57 30.93
CA VAL A 495 -0.23 -12.73 30.09
C VAL A 495 0.23 -11.29 30.26
N LEU A 496 0.60 -10.63 29.15
CA LEU A 496 1.05 -9.24 29.12
C LEU A 496 0.52 -8.58 27.85
N GLY A 497 0.31 -7.28 27.88
CA GLY A 497 -0.27 -6.54 26.77
C GLY A 497 -0.76 -5.18 27.25
N ASN A 498 -1.40 -4.43 26.36
CA ASN A 498 -2.07 -3.16 26.68
C ASN A 498 -3.56 -3.25 26.39
#